data_AF-A0A939DAK4-F1
#
_entry.id   AF-A0A939DAK4-F1
#
_cell.length_a   1.000
_cell.length_b   1.000
_cell.length_c   1.000
_cell.angle_alpha   90.00
_cell.angle_beta   90.00
_cell.angle_gamma   90.00
#
_symmetry.space_group_name_H-M   'P 1'
#
loop_
_entity.id
_entity.type
_entity.pdbx_description
1 polymer ?
#
loop_
_entity_poly.entity_id
_entity_poly.type
_entity_poly.pdbx_seq_one_letter_code
_entity_poly.pdbx_strand_id
1 'polypeptide(L)'
;MAKKVFMSCSSDILHYGHIRIFEKAAELGELTVGVLTDHVVAQYKRIPLVPFQERINLIKSLSCVTNVVEQDELSYKKIIEQLKPDVIVHGDDWVTGKQASLREEVMNLVSSYGGQVIEFPYTNDININVLEGRFAERYTVPEIRRGMLKKLLKLKKPLSVLEAHNGLTGLIVENTQVNVDGGIKQFDAMWVSSLCDSSSRGKPDIELVDISKRIERINEIMEVTTKPIILDGDTGGLAEHFVYTVQTLERLGVSAIIIEDKIGLKMNSLFGTEVEQTQDTIENFSEKIKKGKQALRTNDFMIIARIESLILGQGIEDALKRAIAYVEAGADGIMIHSKEKSPDEVYEFSEKFKLRFPNVCLVAVPTTYNTETEAALAAHGFDIVIHANHLLRSAFPAMEKVAQKILLHGSTKCVEEDCMPIKDVISFIPLK
;
A
#
# COMPACT_ATOMS: atom_id res chain seq x y z
N MET A 1 -27.74 -27.42 -26.38
CA MET A 1 -27.30 -27.11 -25.02
C MET A 1 -27.64 -25.66 -24.74
N ALA A 2 -27.95 -25.30 -23.49
CA ALA A 2 -28.02 -23.89 -23.11
C ALA A 2 -26.64 -23.25 -23.33
N LYS A 3 -26.60 -21.97 -23.75
CA LYS A 3 -25.35 -21.24 -23.89
C LYS A 3 -24.67 -21.11 -22.53
N LYS A 4 -23.36 -21.23 -22.47
CA LYS A 4 -22.57 -20.96 -21.26
C LYS A 4 -22.34 -19.46 -21.13
N VAL A 5 -22.83 -18.87 -20.04
CA VAL A 5 -22.67 -17.46 -19.76
C VAL A 5 -21.75 -17.28 -18.56
N PHE A 6 -20.78 -16.37 -18.66
CA PHE A 6 -19.87 -16.06 -17.57
C PHE A 6 -19.94 -14.59 -17.18
N MET A 7 -19.87 -14.30 -15.89
CA MET A 7 -19.73 -12.95 -15.34
C MET A 7 -18.78 -12.97 -14.16
N SER A 8 -17.86 -11.99 -14.07
CA SER A 8 -17.01 -11.82 -12.89
C SER A 8 -17.67 -10.88 -11.88
N CYS A 9 -17.47 -11.14 -10.59
CA CYS A 9 -17.97 -10.33 -9.50
C CYS A 9 -16.88 -10.11 -8.44
N SER A 10 -16.77 -8.86 -8.00
CA SER A 10 -15.84 -8.46 -6.95
C SER A 10 -16.53 -7.70 -5.81
N SER A 11 -17.84 -7.53 -5.85
CA SER A 11 -18.59 -6.63 -4.96
C SER A 11 -18.78 -7.23 -3.57
N ASP A 12 -18.55 -6.42 -2.54
CA ASP A 12 -18.75 -6.79 -1.13
C ASP A 12 -20.24 -6.79 -0.76
N ILE A 13 -21.00 -5.84 -1.32
CA ILE A 13 -22.42 -5.67 -1.09
C ILE A 13 -23.14 -5.77 -2.44
N LEU A 14 -24.15 -6.64 -2.51
CA LEU A 14 -25.04 -6.70 -3.64
C LEU A 14 -26.19 -5.71 -3.44
N HIS A 15 -26.47 -4.93 -4.47
CA HIS A 15 -27.62 -4.05 -4.56
C HIS A 15 -28.43 -4.43 -5.80
N TYR A 16 -29.59 -3.81 -5.99
CA TYR A 16 -30.50 -4.15 -7.08
C TYR A 16 -29.85 -4.09 -8.47
N GLY A 17 -28.94 -3.12 -8.71
CA GLY A 17 -28.14 -3.06 -9.94
C GLY A 17 -27.32 -4.32 -10.23
N HIS A 18 -26.61 -4.88 -9.23
CA HIS A 18 -25.89 -6.15 -9.35
C HIS A 18 -26.83 -7.33 -9.64
N ILE A 19 -27.97 -7.39 -8.94
CA ILE A 19 -28.95 -8.47 -9.15
C ILE A 19 -29.52 -8.41 -10.56
N ARG A 20 -29.88 -7.22 -11.04
CA ARG A 20 -30.45 -7.03 -12.38
C ARG A 20 -29.51 -7.45 -13.51
N ILE A 21 -28.21 -7.21 -13.37
CA ILE A 21 -27.24 -7.65 -14.38
C ILE A 21 -27.03 -9.17 -14.34
N PHE A 22 -27.07 -9.81 -13.15
CA PHE A 22 -27.08 -11.26 -13.06
C PHE A 22 -28.33 -11.88 -13.70
N GLU A 23 -29.52 -11.31 -13.46
CA GLU A 23 -30.76 -11.76 -14.10
C GLU A 23 -30.68 -11.66 -15.63
N LYS A 24 -30.22 -10.52 -16.16
CA LYS A 24 -29.98 -10.35 -17.60
C LYS A 24 -28.95 -11.33 -18.17
N ALA A 25 -27.90 -11.65 -17.41
CA ALA A 25 -26.92 -12.63 -17.83
C ALA A 25 -27.54 -14.04 -17.88
N ALA A 26 -28.39 -14.39 -16.91
CA ALA A 26 -29.11 -15.66 -16.87
C ALA A 26 -30.16 -15.82 -17.99
N GLU A 27 -30.73 -14.72 -18.51
CA GLU A 27 -31.60 -14.76 -19.70
C GLU A 27 -30.86 -15.23 -20.97
N LEU A 28 -29.54 -15.08 -21.02
CA LEU A 28 -28.72 -15.45 -22.18
C LEU A 28 -28.30 -16.93 -22.17
N GLY A 29 -28.45 -17.62 -21.04
CA GLY A 29 -28.06 -19.03 -20.87
C GLY A 29 -27.74 -19.43 -19.44
N GLU A 30 -26.96 -20.49 -19.27
CA GLU A 30 -26.56 -21.01 -17.97
C GLU A 30 -25.47 -20.11 -17.35
N LEU A 31 -25.82 -19.37 -16.30
CA LEU A 31 -24.94 -18.38 -15.69
C LEU A 31 -23.95 -19.02 -14.71
N THR A 32 -22.67 -18.85 -15.01
CA THR A 32 -21.57 -19.10 -14.09
C THR A 32 -20.98 -17.77 -13.62
N VAL A 33 -20.92 -17.54 -12.31
CA VAL A 33 -20.31 -16.33 -11.74
C VAL A 33 -18.94 -16.66 -11.16
N GLY A 34 -17.91 -15.96 -11.63
CA GLY A 34 -16.58 -15.99 -11.04
C GLY A 34 -16.47 -14.96 -9.92
N VAL A 35 -16.19 -15.40 -8.70
CA VAL A 35 -16.00 -14.50 -7.55
C VAL A 35 -14.52 -14.29 -7.33
N LEU A 36 -14.06 -13.03 -7.38
CA LEU A 36 -12.65 -12.71 -7.15
C LEU A 36 -12.23 -13.00 -5.71
N THR A 37 -11.09 -13.66 -5.51
CA THR A 37 -10.54 -13.89 -4.16
C THR A 37 -10.08 -12.60 -3.48
N ASP A 38 -9.94 -12.60 -2.15
CA ASP A 38 -9.54 -11.40 -1.40
C ASP A 38 -8.16 -10.88 -1.81
N HIS A 39 -7.23 -11.79 -2.13
CA HIS A 39 -5.90 -11.47 -2.66
C HIS A 39 -6.01 -10.70 -3.99
N VAL A 40 -6.80 -11.19 -4.95
CA VAL A 40 -6.97 -10.52 -6.25
C VAL A 40 -7.61 -9.16 -6.07
N VAL A 41 -8.66 -9.07 -5.25
CA VAL A 41 -9.33 -7.81 -5.00
C VAL A 41 -8.39 -6.77 -4.41
N ALA A 42 -7.55 -7.16 -3.45
CA ALA A 42 -6.58 -6.28 -2.80
C ALA A 42 -5.46 -5.78 -3.75
N GLN A 43 -5.26 -6.41 -4.92
CA GLN A 43 -4.25 -5.95 -5.88
C GLN A 43 -4.67 -4.70 -6.63
N TYR A 44 -5.94 -4.60 -7.04
CA TYR A 44 -6.41 -3.54 -7.94
C TYR A 44 -7.42 -2.58 -7.30
N LYS A 45 -8.06 -2.98 -6.18
CA LYS A 45 -8.94 -2.11 -5.40
C LYS A 45 -8.71 -2.31 -3.90
N ARG A 46 -9.57 -1.70 -3.08
CA ARG A 46 -9.49 -1.78 -1.60
C ARG A 46 -9.75 -3.22 -1.14
N ILE A 47 -9.17 -3.60 0.01
CA ILE A 47 -9.43 -4.91 0.64
C ILE A 47 -10.94 -5.11 0.80
N PRO A 48 -11.49 -6.28 0.44
CA PRO A 48 -12.89 -6.62 0.72
C PRO A 48 -13.22 -6.48 2.21
N LEU A 49 -14.30 -5.78 2.55
CA LEU A 49 -14.83 -5.83 3.91
C LEU A 49 -15.53 -7.16 4.21
N VAL A 50 -16.07 -7.81 3.18
CA VAL A 50 -16.71 -9.13 3.27
C VAL A 50 -15.75 -10.19 2.73
N PRO A 51 -15.33 -11.17 3.56
CA PRO A 51 -14.39 -12.21 3.11
C PRO A 51 -14.91 -12.99 1.91
N PHE A 52 -13.99 -13.48 1.08
CA PHE A 52 -14.29 -14.26 -0.12
C PHE A 52 -15.32 -15.38 0.10
N GLN A 53 -15.19 -16.13 1.19
CA GLN A 53 -16.08 -17.25 1.48
C GLN A 53 -17.54 -16.82 1.67
N GLU A 54 -17.77 -15.67 2.31
CA GLU A 54 -19.11 -15.10 2.50
C GLU A 54 -19.65 -14.55 1.19
N ARG A 55 -18.81 -13.88 0.39
CA ARG A 55 -19.19 -13.41 -0.96
C ARG A 55 -19.60 -14.57 -1.87
N ILE A 56 -18.88 -15.69 -1.85
CA ILE A 56 -19.27 -16.90 -2.60
C ILE A 56 -20.63 -17.43 -2.13
N ASN A 57 -20.86 -17.52 -0.81
CA ASN A 57 -22.11 -18.05 -0.28
C ASN A 57 -23.30 -17.16 -0.67
N LEU A 58 -23.10 -15.84 -0.66
CA LEU A 58 -24.10 -14.88 -1.09
C LEU A 58 -24.46 -15.08 -2.58
N ILE A 59 -23.47 -15.17 -3.46
CA ILE A 59 -23.70 -15.36 -4.89
C ILE A 59 -24.36 -16.71 -5.18
N LYS A 60 -23.95 -17.78 -4.47
CA LYS A 60 -24.56 -19.13 -4.58
C LYS A 60 -26.04 -19.16 -4.18
N SER A 61 -26.49 -18.22 -3.35
CA SER A 61 -27.89 -18.15 -2.90
C SER A 61 -28.83 -17.51 -3.92
N LEU A 62 -28.30 -16.89 -4.98
CA LEU A 62 -29.09 -16.24 -6.01
C LEU A 62 -29.69 -17.27 -6.96
N SER A 63 -31.01 -17.24 -7.11
CA SER A 63 -31.75 -18.19 -7.96
C SER A 63 -31.40 -18.10 -9.45
N CYS A 64 -30.92 -16.94 -9.91
CA CYS A 64 -30.48 -16.73 -11.30
C CYS A 64 -29.07 -17.26 -11.59
N VAL A 65 -28.30 -17.66 -10.58
CA VAL A 65 -26.93 -18.14 -10.73
C VAL A 65 -26.92 -19.68 -10.72
N THR A 66 -26.43 -20.29 -11.79
CA THR A 66 -26.37 -21.76 -11.89
C THR A 66 -25.11 -22.32 -11.25
N ASN A 67 -23.96 -21.71 -11.53
CA ASN A 67 -22.67 -22.14 -11.01
C ASN A 67 -21.89 -20.95 -10.43
N VAL A 68 -21.08 -21.21 -9.41
CA VAL A 68 -20.16 -20.21 -8.84
C VAL A 68 -18.77 -20.81 -8.80
N VAL A 69 -17.81 -20.10 -9.37
CA VAL A 69 -16.40 -20.50 -9.41
C VAL A 69 -15.54 -19.50 -8.67
N GLU A 70 -14.45 -19.98 -8.10
CA GLU A 70 -13.37 -19.14 -7.62
C GLU A 70 -12.63 -18.53 -8.79
N GLN A 71 -12.35 -17.23 -8.72
CA GLN A 71 -11.49 -16.53 -9.66
C GLN A 71 -10.30 -15.92 -8.90
N ASP A 72 -9.14 -16.55 -9.06
CA ASP A 72 -7.89 -16.23 -8.36
C ASP A 72 -6.93 -15.36 -9.19
N GLU A 73 -7.39 -14.86 -10.35
CA GLU A 73 -6.68 -13.92 -11.21
C GLU A 73 -7.63 -12.80 -11.71
N LEU A 74 -7.12 -11.57 -11.84
CA LEU A 74 -7.91 -10.47 -12.43
C LEU A 74 -8.14 -10.68 -13.93
N SER A 75 -7.14 -11.22 -14.63
CA SER A 75 -7.25 -11.64 -16.03
C SER A 75 -8.32 -12.73 -16.18
N TYR A 76 -9.09 -12.64 -17.26
CA TYR A 76 -10.10 -13.64 -17.59
C TYR A 76 -9.50 -14.85 -18.32
N LYS A 77 -8.21 -14.81 -18.69
CA LYS A 77 -7.56 -15.82 -19.51
C LYS A 77 -7.75 -17.24 -18.98
N LYS A 78 -7.39 -17.47 -17.72
CA LYS A 78 -7.53 -18.78 -17.07
C LYS A 78 -8.96 -19.30 -17.08
N ILE A 79 -9.93 -18.43 -16.74
CA ILE A 79 -11.35 -18.80 -16.74
C ILE A 79 -11.87 -19.08 -18.15
N ILE A 80 -11.49 -18.26 -19.13
CA ILE A 80 -11.88 -18.44 -20.53
C ILE A 80 -11.33 -19.76 -21.08
N GLU A 81 -10.07 -20.07 -20.81
CA GLU A 81 -9.43 -21.32 -21.24
C GLU A 81 -10.11 -22.56 -20.63
N GLN A 82 -10.52 -22.48 -19.36
CA GLN A 82 -11.15 -23.58 -18.63
C GLN A 82 -12.62 -23.78 -18.99
N LEU A 83 -13.42 -22.71 -18.97
CA LEU A 83 -14.88 -22.80 -19.12
C LEU A 83 -15.33 -22.70 -20.58
N LYS A 84 -14.55 -21.99 -21.41
CA LYS A 84 -14.90 -21.59 -22.78
C LYS A 84 -16.34 -21.08 -22.88
N PRO A 85 -16.67 -19.96 -22.20
CA PRO A 85 -18.02 -19.43 -22.21
C PRO A 85 -18.41 -18.95 -23.61
N ASP A 86 -19.66 -19.20 -24.02
CA ASP A 86 -20.21 -18.68 -25.28
C ASP A 86 -20.43 -17.17 -25.19
N VAL A 87 -20.76 -16.69 -23.98
CA VAL A 87 -21.02 -15.27 -23.70
C VAL A 87 -20.33 -14.86 -22.40
N ILE A 88 -19.64 -13.72 -22.41
CA ILE A 88 -19.19 -13.02 -21.21
C ILE A 88 -20.02 -11.76 -21.03
N VAL A 89 -20.57 -11.57 -19.83
CA VAL A 89 -21.37 -10.40 -19.48
C VAL A 89 -20.58 -9.48 -18.56
N HIS A 90 -20.64 -8.17 -18.84
CA HIS A 90 -20.10 -7.12 -17.97
C HIS A 90 -21.00 -5.86 -18.03
N GLY A 91 -20.84 -4.96 -17.05
CA GLY A 91 -21.35 -3.59 -17.18
C GLY A 91 -20.56 -2.80 -18.24
N ASP A 92 -21.12 -1.71 -18.78
CA ASP A 92 -20.40 -0.83 -19.71
C ASP A 92 -19.41 0.13 -19.01
N ASP A 93 -19.28 0.05 -17.68
CA ASP A 93 -18.37 0.84 -16.84
C ASP A 93 -16.90 0.57 -17.13
N TRP A 94 -16.56 -0.60 -17.68
CA TRP A 94 -15.20 -0.94 -18.09
C TRP A 94 -14.85 -0.56 -19.55
N VAL A 95 -15.80 -0.02 -20.32
CA VAL A 95 -15.56 0.42 -21.71
C VAL A 95 -14.54 1.56 -21.76
N THR A 96 -14.55 2.39 -20.72
CA THR A 96 -13.60 3.49 -20.54
C THR A 96 -12.94 3.37 -19.17
N GLY A 97 -11.88 4.16 -18.95
CA GLY A 97 -11.21 4.19 -17.65
C GLY A 97 -10.33 2.97 -17.39
N LYS A 98 -10.24 2.59 -16.12
CA LYS A 98 -9.13 1.77 -15.59
C LYS A 98 -9.16 0.30 -16.04
N GLN A 99 -10.34 -0.22 -16.40
CA GLN A 99 -10.52 -1.61 -16.82
C GLN A 99 -10.59 -1.77 -18.35
N ALA A 100 -10.35 -0.71 -19.12
CA ALA A 100 -10.43 -0.76 -20.58
C ALA A 100 -9.42 -1.75 -21.22
N SER A 101 -8.23 -1.88 -20.63
CA SER A 101 -7.24 -2.88 -21.09
C SER A 101 -7.70 -4.32 -20.83
N LEU A 102 -8.32 -4.57 -19.67
CA LEU A 102 -8.88 -5.89 -19.34
C LEU A 102 -10.02 -6.25 -20.29
N ARG A 103 -10.87 -5.28 -20.64
CA ARG A 103 -11.92 -5.45 -21.65
C ARG A 103 -11.35 -5.87 -23.00
N GLU A 104 -10.29 -5.22 -23.46
CA GLU A 104 -9.62 -5.55 -24.73
C GLU A 104 -9.04 -6.98 -24.71
N GLU A 105 -8.40 -7.38 -23.62
CA GLU A 105 -7.93 -8.75 -23.41
C GLU A 105 -9.06 -9.76 -23.52
N VAL A 106 -10.18 -9.53 -22.81
CA VAL A 106 -11.34 -10.42 -22.83
C VAL A 106 -11.93 -10.54 -24.24
N MET A 107 -12.11 -9.42 -24.94
CA MET A 107 -12.63 -9.42 -26.31
C MET A 107 -11.76 -10.24 -27.26
N ASN A 108 -10.44 -10.09 -27.18
CA ASN A 108 -9.50 -10.82 -28.01
C ASN A 108 -9.53 -12.33 -27.73
N LEU A 109 -9.55 -12.71 -26.46
CA LEU A 109 -9.59 -14.12 -26.04
C LEU A 109 -10.89 -14.80 -26.46
N VAL A 110 -12.03 -14.16 -26.22
CA VAL A 110 -13.35 -14.74 -26.50
C VAL A 110 -13.63 -14.84 -28.00
N SER A 111 -13.19 -13.84 -28.78
CA SER A 111 -13.35 -13.83 -30.25
C SER A 111 -12.56 -14.97 -30.92
N SER A 112 -11.46 -15.42 -30.33
CA SER A 112 -10.59 -16.46 -30.89
C SER A 112 -11.28 -17.82 -31.10
N TYR A 113 -12.37 -18.09 -30.38
CA TYR A 113 -13.17 -19.31 -30.52
C TYR A 113 -14.65 -19.05 -30.82
N GLY A 114 -15.00 -17.80 -31.19
CA GLY A 114 -16.36 -17.43 -31.62
C GLY A 114 -17.34 -17.09 -30.50
N GLY A 115 -16.88 -16.87 -29.27
CA GLY A 115 -17.72 -16.36 -28.19
C GLY A 115 -18.00 -14.85 -28.36
N GLN A 116 -18.81 -14.29 -27.46
CA GLN A 116 -19.19 -12.88 -27.49
C GLN A 116 -19.08 -12.21 -26.12
N VAL A 117 -18.79 -10.90 -26.12
CA VAL A 117 -18.91 -10.05 -24.93
C VAL A 117 -20.20 -9.25 -25.07
N ILE A 118 -21.07 -9.31 -24.06
CA ILE A 118 -22.33 -8.55 -24.00
C ILE A 118 -22.26 -7.59 -22.82
N GLU A 119 -22.47 -6.32 -23.12
CA GLU A 119 -22.35 -5.23 -22.16
C GLU A 119 -23.73 -4.67 -21.84
N PHE A 120 -24.02 -4.44 -20.56
CA PHE A 120 -25.25 -3.79 -20.13
C PHE A 120 -24.94 -2.45 -19.48
N PRO A 121 -25.83 -1.44 -19.62
CA PRO A 121 -25.69 -0.17 -18.93
C PRO A 121 -25.48 -0.36 -17.43
N TYR A 122 -24.39 0.18 -16.91
CA TYR A 122 -24.09 0.14 -15.50
C TYR A 122 -25.13 0.94 -14.72
N THR A 123 -25.51 0.44 -13.55
CA THR A 123 -26.54 1.11 -12.74
C THR A 123 -25.93 2.30 -12.03
N ASN A 124 -26.21 3.51 -12.52
CA ASN A 124 -25.77 4.75 -11.89
C ASN A 124 -26.95 5.39 -11.12
N ASP A 125 -27.15 4.95 -9.88
CA ASP A 125 -28.20 5.45 -8.97
C ASP A 125 -27.57 6.26 -7.84
N ILE A 126 -28.12 7.44 -7.55
CA ILE A 126 -27.62 8.32 -6.48
C ILE A 126 -27.58 7.61 -5.13
N ASN A 127 -28.57 6.79 -4.79
CA ASN A 127 -28.60 6.07 -3.52
C ASN A 127 -27.53 4.96 -3.47
N ILE A 128 -27.26 4.30 -4.60
CA ILE A 128 -26.17 3.30 -4.70
C ILE A 128 -24.82 3.98 -4.50
N ASN A 129 -24.58 5.09 -5.20
CA ASN A 129 -23.33 5.84 -5.08
C ASN A 129 -23.12 6.35 -3.66
N VAL A 130 -24.18 6.80 -2.98
CA VAL A 130 -24.13 7.20 -1.56
C VAL A 130 -23.80 6.00 -0.66
N LEU A 131 -24.37 4.82 -0.92
CA LEU A 131 -24.07 3.60 -0.16
C LEU A 131 -22.61 3.18 -0.33
N GLU A 132 -22.10 3.16 -1.55
CA GLU A 132 -20.69 2.83 -1.84
C GLU A 132 -19.74 3.87 -1.24
N GLY A 133 -20.07 5.16 -1.34
CA GLY A 133 -19.32 6.26 -0.72
C GLY A 133 -19.22 6.12 0.80
N ARG A 134 -20.35 5.87 1.49
CA ARG A 134 -20.36 5.62 2.93
C ARG A 134 -19.58 4.37 3.32
N PHE A 135 -19.54 3.37 2.46
CA PHE A 135 -18.73 2.18 2.70
C PHE A 135 -17.24 2.50 2.59
N ALA A 136 -16.86 3.32 1.61
CA ALA A 136 -15.50 3.82 1.45
C ALA A 136 -15.05 4.70 2.65
N GLU A 137 -15.96 5.46 3.25
CA GLU A 137 -15.69 6.24 4.46
C GLU A 137 -15.30 5.37 5.67
N ARG A 138 -15.79 4.12 5.74
CA ARG A 138 -15.43 3.23 6.87
C ARG A 138 -13.93 2.97 6.94
N TYR A 139 -13.21 3.04 5.82
CA TYR A 139 -11.76 2.90 5.81
C TYR A 139 -11.01 4.07 6.47
N THR A 140 -11.68 5.20 6.71
CA THR A 140 -11.10 6.31 7.49
C THR A 140 -11.21 6.10 9.00
N VAL A 141 -12.07 5.17 9.44
CA VAL A 141 -12.24 4.86 10.87
C VAL A 141 -10.92 4.30 11.43
N PRO A 142 -10.38 4.86 12.53
CA PRO A 142 -9.08 4.48 13.06
C PRO A 142 -8.87 2.99 13.26
N GLU A 143 -9.89 2.28 13.77
CA GLU A 143 -9.85 0.83 13.98
C GLU A 143 -9.68 0.04 12.67
N ILE A 144 -10.41 0.42 11.62
CA ILE A 144 -10.36 -0.24 10.32
C ILE A 144 -9.02 0.05 9.64
N ARG A 145 -8.57 1.31 9.63
CA ARG A 145 -7.29 1.71 9.01
C ARG A 145 -6.10 1.04 9.70
N ARG A 146 -6.08 1.02 11.05
CA ARG A 146 -4.99 0.42 11.82
C ARG A 146 -4.77 -1.04 11.46
N GLY A 147 -5.83 -1.85 11.46
CA GLY A 147 -5.74 -3.29 11.14
C GLY A 147 -5.50 -3.59 9.65
N MET A 148 -5.63 -2.61 8.75
CA MET A 148 -5.56 -2.83 7.31
C MET A 148 -4.17 -3.31 6.86
N LEU A 149 -3.08 -2.80 7.44
CA LEU A 149 -1.72 -3.23 7.08
C LEU A 149 -1.51 -4.73 7.34
N LYS A 150 -1.92 -5.24 8.51
CA LYS A 150 -1.85 -6.67 8.84
C LYS A 150 -2.70 -7.53 7.91
N LYS A 151 -3.85 -7.02 7.45
CA LYS A 151 -4.69 -7.71 6.47
C LYS A 151 -4.00 -7.76 5.10
N LEU A 152 -3.47 -6.62 4.63
CA LEU A 152 -2.73 -6.54 3.37
C LEU A 152 -1.55 -7.52 3.33
N LEU A 153 -0.76 -7.61 4.41
CA LEU A 153 0.39 -8.53 4.50
C LEU A 153 0.04 -10.01 4.34
N LYS A 154 -1.21 -10.39 4.64
CA LYS A 154 -1.71 -11.76 4.42
C LYS A 154 -2.20 -11.99 2.99
N LEU A 155 -2.55 -10.91 2.29
CA LEU A 155 -3.22 -10.92 0.99
C LEU A 155 -2.29 -10.56 -0.16
N LYS A 156 -1.17 -9.90 0.06
CA LYS A 156 -0.27 -9.46 -1.01
C LYS A 156 1.14 -9.30 -0.48
N LYS A 157 2.11 -9.78 -1.25
CA LYS A 157 3.54 -9.59 -1.00
C LYS A 157 4.25 -9.33 -2.34
N PRO A 158 5.09 -8.29 -2.45
CA PRO A 158 5.35 -7.29 -1.42
C PRO A 158 4.23 -6.25 -1.39
N LEU A 159 4.09 -5.54 -0.27
CA LEU A 159 3.35 -4.28 -0.23
C LEU A 159 4.23 -3.15 -0.75
N SER A 160 3.70 -2.38 -1.70
CA SER A 160 4.34 -1.19 -2.26
C SER A 160 3.95 0.03 -1.45
N VAL A 161 4.94 0.69 -0.85
CA VAL A 161 4.72 1.83 0.06
C VAL A 161 5.47 3.04 -0.46
N LEU A 162 4.79 4.17 -0.60
CA LEU A 162 5.39 5.43 -1.03
C LEU A 162 5.33 6.47 0.08
N GLU A 163 6.35 7.33 0.12
CA GLU A 163 6.42 8.40 1.10
C GLU A 163 5.28 9.43 0.95
N ALA A 164 4.79 9.94 2.08
CA ALA A 164 3.89 11.07 2.14
C ALA A 164 4.28 11.97 3.33
N HIS A 165 4.38 13.28 3.08
CA HIS A 165 4.82 14.28 4.05
C HIS A 165 3.89 15.50 4.12
N ASN A 166 2.69 15.43 3.55
CA ASN A 166 1.56 16.36 3.69
C ASN A 166 0.30 15.78 3.01
N GLY A 167 -0.86 16.43 3.17
CA GLY A 167 -2.11 15.99 2.53
C GLY A 167 -2.03 15.86 1.00
N LEU A 168 -1.28 16.72 0.32
CA LEU A 168 -1.13 16.67 -1.14
C LEU A 168 -0.39 15.39 -1.59
N THR A 169 0.76 15.10 -1.00
CA THR A 169 1.49 13.85 -1.26
C THR A 169 0.70 12.63 -0.82
N GLY A 170 -0.06 12.73 0.28
CA GLY A 170 -1.05 11.72 0.66
C GLY A 170 -2.05 11.43 -0.45
N LEU A 171 -2.68 12.45 -1.03
CA LEU A 171 -3.62 12.30 -2.16
C LEU A 171 -2.96 11.72 -3.41
N ILE A 172 -1.70 12.05 -3.68
CA ILE A 172 -0.93 11.42 -4.78
C ILE A 172 -0.78 9.92 -4.51
N VAL A 173 -0.33 9.52 -3.32
CA VAL A 173 -0.17 8.09 -2.98
C VAL A 173 -1.53 7.38 -2.97
N GLU A 174 -2.59 8.03 -2.50
CA GLU A 174 -3.97 7.50 -2.48
C GLU A 174 -4.47 7.18 -3.88
N ASN A 175 -4.29 8.10 -4.84
CA ASN A 175 -4.96 8.04 -6.13
C ASN A 175 -4.10 7.50 -7.28
N THR A 176 -2.78 7.40 -7.11
CA THR A 176 -1.89 6.91 -8.18
C THR A 176 -2.15 5.44 -8.49
N GLN A 177 -2.43 5.17 -9.76
CA GLN A 177 -2.63 3.83 -10.32
C GLN A 177 -2.06 3.77 -11.74
N VAL A 178 -1.53 2.63 -12.13
CA VAL A 178 -0.99 2.37 -13.47
C VAL A 178 -1.47 1.03 -14.00
N ASN A 179 -1.73 0.97 -15.31
CA ASN A 179 -2.06 -0.29 -15.99
C ASN A 179 -0.77 -1.05 -16.30
N VAL A 180 -0.72 -2.32 -15.94
CA VAL A 180 0.37 -3.25 -16.21
C VAL A 180 -0.18 -4.56 -16.77
N ASP A 181 0.68 -5.38 -17.37
CA ASP A 181 0.28 -6.72 -17.79
C ASP A 181 -0.28 -7.51 -16.60
N GLY A 182 -1.53 -7.97 -16.71
CA GLY A 182 -2.24 -8.69 -15.65
C GLY A 182 -3.04 -7.82 -14.67
N GLY A 183 -3.09 -6.49 -14.83
CA GLY A 183 -4.04 -5.67 -14.07
C GLY A 183 -3.65 -4.22 -13.79
N ILE A 184 -4.20 -3.68 -12.71
CA ILE A 184 -3.91 -2.33 -12.21
C ILE A 184 -2.97 -2.45 -11.02
N LYS A 185 -1.89 -1.66 -11.01
CA LYS A 185 -0.98 -1.53 -9.87
C LYS A 185 -1.17 -0.18 -9.17
N GLN A 186 -1.14 -0.19 -7.85
CA GLN A 186 -1.26 0.97 -6.98
C GLN A 186 -0.41 0.81 -5.72
N PHE A 187 -0.18 1.91 -4.99
CA PHE A 187 0.46 1.87 -3.68
C PHE A 187 -0.51 1.32 -2.62
N ASP A 188 0.02 0.50 -1.72
CA ASP A 188 -0.72 -0.23 -0.69
C ASP A 188 -0.75 0.49 0.65
N ALA A 189 0.28 1.28 0.97
CA ALA A 189 0.38 2.05 2.22
C ALA A 189 1.19 3.34 2.03
N MET A 190 1.18 4.19 3.06
CA MET A 190 1.93 5.45 3.09
C MET A 190 3.06 5.39 4.12
N TRP A 191 4.24 5.86 3.74
CA TRP A 191 5.39 6.02 4.63
C TRP A 191 5.53 7.48 5.07
N VAL A 192 5.34 7.75 6.37
CA VAL A 192 5.55 9.09 6.92
C VAL A 192 7.00 9.21 7.37
N SER A 193 7.84 9.63 6.43
CA SER A 193 9.29 9.76 6.62
C SER A 193 9.66 10.90 7.58
N SER A 194 10.57 10.62 8.51
CA SER A 194 11.23 11.64 9.34
C SER A 194 12.03 12.65 8.49
N LEU A 195 12.79 12.14 7.51
CA LEU A 195 13.54 12.95 6.54
C LEU A 195 12.63 13.88 5.75
N CYS A 196 11.53 13.36 5.19
CA CYS A 196 10.65 14.22 4.38
C CYS A 196 9.91 15.26 5.23
N ASP A 197 9.43 14.87 6.43
CA ASP A 197 8.73 15.83 7.29
C ASP A 197 9.67 16.94 7.78
N SER A 198 10.87 16.61 8.25
CA SER A 198 11.88 17.60 8.66
C SER A 198 12.31 18.49 7.50
N SER A 199 12.64 17.91 6.35
CA SER A 199 13.08 18.66 5.17
C SER A 199 11.99 19.58 4.62
N SER A 200 10.73 19.15 4.60
CA SER A 200 9.59 19.99 4.20
C SER A 200 9.40 21.22 5.10
N ARG A 201 9.97 21.19 6.30
CA ARG A 201 9.98 22.29 7.28
C ARG A 201 11.28 23.10 7.24
N GLY A 202 12.19 22.80 6.31
CA GLY A 202 13.53 23.41 6.26
C GLY A 202 14.42 23.05 7.45
N LYS A 203 14.19 21.88 8.07
CA LYS A 203 14.92 21.40 9.25
C LYS A 203 15.73 20.14 8.93
N PRO A 204 16.87 19.90 9.62
CA PRO A 204 17.63 18.66 9.46
C PRO A 204 16.92 17.46 10.10
N ASP A 205 17.17 16.28 9.55
CA ASP A 205 16.67 14.98 10.04
C ASP A 205 17.54 14.43 11.17
N ILE A 206 17.39 15.04 12.35
CA ILE A 206 18.16 14.71 13.56
C ILE A 206 17.27 14.49 14.78
N GLU A 207 16.03 14.02 14.56
CA GLU A 207 15.00 13.91 15.61
C GLU A 207 14.62 15.29 16.22
N LEU A 208 14.86 16.38 15.46
CA LEU A 208 14.57 17.76 15.91
C LEU A 208 13.06 18.08 15.93
N VAL A 209 12.28 17.45 15.04
CA VAL A 209 10.85 17.72 14.93
C VAL A 209 10.11 16.91 16.00
N ASP A 210 9.56 17.62 16.98
CA ASP A 210 8.82 17.02 18.08
C ASP A 210 7.61 16.18 17.60
N ILE A 211 7.32 15.11 18.34
CA ILE A 211 6.24 14.16 18.04
C ILE A 211 4.87 14.82 17.89
N SER A 212 4.58 15.92 18.61
CA SER A 212 3.32 16.66 18.45
C SER A 212 3.14 17.22 17.04
N LYS A 213 4.22 17.71 16.42
CA LYS A 213 4.23 18.22 15.05
C LYS A 213 4.18 17.10 14.02
N ARG A 214 4.76 15.95 14.33
CA ARG A 214 4.61 14.74 13.52
C ARG A 214 3.18 14.21 13.55
N ILE A 215 2.50 14.29 14.70
CA ILE A 215 1.08 13.94 14.84
C ILE A 215 0.17 14.89 14.06
N GLU A 216 0.41 16.21 14.11
CA GLU A 216 -0.29 17.17 13.24
C GLU A 216 -0.19 16.75 11.76
N ARG A 217 1.02 16.40 11.32
CA ARG A 217 1.25 15.96 9.94
C ARG A 217 0.48 14.68 9.58
N ILE A 218 0.46 13.71 10.49
CA ILE A 218 -0.29 12.46 10.31
C ILE A 218 -1.78 12.78 10.15
N ASN A 219 -2.34 13.67 10.98
CA ASN A 219 -3.74 14.07 10.86
C ASN A 219 -4.05 14.72 9.50
N GLU A 220 -3.21 15.64 9.03
CA GLU A 220 -3.37 16.25 7.69
C GLU A 220 -3.45 15.21 6.57
N ILE A 221 -2.61 14.17 6.63
CA ILE A 221 -2.63 13.07 5.66
C ILE A 221 -3.91 12.23 5.85
N MET A 222 -4.21 11.84 7.09
CA MET A 222 -5.34 10.98 7.43
C MET A 222 -6.71 11.56 7.08
N GLU A 223 -6.85 12.88 7.06
CA GLU A 223 -8.09 13.58 6.70
C GLU A 223 -8.49 13.38 5.24
N VAL A 224 -7.53 13.17 4.35
CA VAL A 224 -7.73 13.14 2.90
C VAL A 224 -7.41 11.78 2.25
N THR A 225 -7.01 10.78 3.04
CA THR A 225 -6.59 9.46 2.53
C THR A 225 -7.29 8.32 3.24
N THR A 226 -7.17 7.09 2.74
CA THR A 226 -7.73 5.90 3.41
C THR A 226 -6.71 4.78 3.64
N LYS A 227 -5.56 4.82 2.96
CA LYS A 227 -4.53 3.80 3.08
C LYS A 227 -3.91 3.70 4.48
N PRO A 228 -3.36 2.51 4.84
CA PRO A 228 -2.60 2.33 6.07
C PRO A 228 -1.40 3.29 6.13
N ILE A 229 -1.04 3.70 7.34
CA ILE A 229 0.11 4.58 7.59
C ILE A 229 1.18 3.82 8.37
N ILE A 230 2.41 3.88 7.85
CA ILE A 230 3.63 3.42 8.49
C ILE A 230 4.44 4.67 8.85
N LEU A 231 4.66 4.89 10.14
CA LEU A 231 5.41 6.04 10.64
C LEU A 231 6.88 5.67 10.86
N ASP A 232 7.79 6.51 10.38
CA ASP A 232 9.19 6.50 10.82
C ASP A 232 9.25 6.95 12.28
N GLY A 233 9.61 6.09 13.21
CA GLY A 233 9.64 6.38 14.64
C GLY A 233 10.94 6.97 15.15
N ASP A 234 11.91 7.26 14.28
CA ASP A 234 13.28 7.62 14.68
C ASP A 234 13.83 6.55 15.67
N THR A 235 14.46 6.95 16.76
CA THR A 235 14.92 6.02 17.81
C THR A 235 13.79 5.56 18.75
N GLY A 236 12.58 6.11 18.61
CA GLY A 236 11.46 5.95 19.54
C GLY A 236 11.62 6.75 20.85
N GLY A 237 12.70 7.52 21.00
CA GLY A 237 12.99 8.30 22.21
C GLY A 237 13.23 7.43 23.46
N LEU A 238 12.91 7.98 24.63
CA LEU A 238 12.97 7.27 25.90
C LEU A 238 11.89 6.17 25.95
N ALA A 239 12.23 5.01 26.52
CA ALA A 239 11.31 3.87 26.57
C ALA A 239 10.01 4.19 27.33
N GLU A 240 10.08 5.02 28.36
CA GLU A 240 8.94 5.50 29.15
C GLU A 240 8.02 6.39 28.32
N HIS A 241 8.57 7.21 27.42
CA HIS A 241 7.80 8.06 26.52
C HIS A 241 7.22 7.26 25.36
N PHE A 242 7.99 6.29 24.84
CA PHE A 242 7.58 5.43 23.73
C PHE A 242 6.26 4.70 24.00
N VAL A 243 6.02 4.28 25.25
CA VAL A 243 4.74 3.69 25.71
C VAL A 243 3.55 4.60 25.38
N TYR A 244 3.64 5.90 25.68
CA TYR A 244 2.57 6.86 25.42
C TYR A 244 2.46 7.25 23.95
N THR A 245 3.61 7.31 23.25
CA THR A 245 3.65 7.52 21.79
C THR A 245 2.89 6.42 21.06
N VAL A 246 3.19 5.16 21.36
CA VAL A 246 2.52 4.01 20.74
C VAL A 246 1.01 4.03 21.01
N GLN A 247 0.57 4.28 22.25
CA GLN A 247 -0.85 4.39 22.58
C GLN A 247 -1.55 5.52 21.81
N THR A 248 -0.86 6.65 21.62
CA THR A 248 -1.40 7.79 20.87
C THR A 248 -1.56 7.43 19.40
N LEU A 249 -0.54 6.86 18.78
CA LEU A 249 -0.54 6.44 17.37
C LEU A 249 -1.58 5.34 17.11
N GLU A 250 -1.68 4.36 18.02
CA GLU A 250 -2.69 3.30 17.97
C GLU A 250 -4.11 3.89 17.98
N ARG A 251 -4.39 4.85 18.87
CA ARG A 251 -5.68 5.54 18.96
C ARG A 251 -6.00 6.36 17.71
N LEU A 252 -5.00 7.01 17.11
CA LEU A 252 -5.17 7.79 15.88
C LEU A 252 -5.48 6.91 14.65
N GLY A 253 -5.13 5.63 14.70
CA GLY A 253 -5.34 4.70 13.60
C GLY A 253 -4.13 4.55 12.67
N VAL A 254 -2.93 4.93 13.15
CA VAL A 254 -1.66 4.59 12.48
C VAL A 254 -1.51 3.07 12.53
N SER A 255 -1.03 2.46 11.45
CA SER A 255 -0.98 1.00 11.32
C SER A 255 0.32 0.41 11.83
N ALA A 256 1.44 1.13 11.67
CA ALA A 256 2.74 0.71 12.17
C ALA A 256 3.64 1.89 12.54
N ILE A 257 4.56 1.64 13.45
CA ILE A 257 5.74 2.47 13.70
C ILE A 257 7.01 1.66 13.47
N ILE A 258 8.01 2.25 12.81
CA ILE A 258 9.33 1.66 12.62
C ILE A 258 10.34 2.44 13.47
N ILE A 259 10.92 1.85 14.51
CA ILE A 259 11.97 2.50 15.32
C ILE A 259 13.33 1.89 15.04
N GLU A 260 14.40 2.69 15.10
CA GLU A 260 15.78 2.28 14.83
C GLU A 260 16.64 2.15 16.09
N ASP A 261 17.60 1.23 16.06
CA ASP A 261 18.45 0.89 17.20
C ASP A 261 19.70 1.79 17.34
N LYS A 262 19.55 3.09 17.11
CA LYS A 262 20.61 4.09 17.38
C LYS A 262 20.43 4.79 18.72
N ILE A 263 21.54 5.33 19.24
CA ILE A 263 21.56 6.27 20.37
C ILE A 263 22.34 7.54 20.02
N GLY A 264 22.11 8.59 20.80
CA GLY A 264 22.75 9.89 20.60
C GLY A 264 21.97 10.79 19.64
N LEU A 265 22.66 11.78 19.06
CA LEU A 265 22.06 12.63 18.03
C LEU A 265 21.84 11.76 16.78
N LYS A 266 20.57 11.51 16.45
CA LYS A 266 20.21 10.84 15.20
C LYS A 266 20.87 11.60 14.05
N MET A 267 21.55 10.86 13.18
CA MET A 267 22.07 11.37 11.92
C MET A 267 21.54 10.47 10.80
N ASN A 268 21.16 11.09 9.69
CA ASN A 268 20.59 10.36 8.57
C ASN A 268 21.58 9.31 8.03
N SER A 269 21.08 8.10 7.77
CA SER A 269 21.86 6.90 7.37
C SER A 269 22.65 7.12 6.07
N LEU A 270 22.21 8.05 5.22
CA LEU A 270 22.82 8.36 3.94
C LEU A 270 24.13 9.17 4.09
N PHE A 271 24.39 9.80 5.24
CA PHE A 271 25.66 10.52 5.49
C PHE A 271 26.86 9.61 5.79
N GLY A 272 26.67 8.29 5.78
CA GLY A 272 27.75 7.33 5.99
C GLY A 272 28.35 7.38 7.41
N THR A 273 29.62 7.00 7.54
CA THR A 273 30.38 6.94 8.81
C THR A 273 31.22 8.20 9.08
N GLU A 274 31.00 9.29 8.32
CA GLU A 274 31.76 10.54 8.50
C GLU A 274 31.49 11.22 9.86
N VAL A 275 30.39 10.84 10.52
CA VAL A 275 30.03 11.24 11.87
C VAL A 275 29.92 9.99 12.75
N GLU A 276 30.51 10.02 13.93
CA GLU A 276 30.46 8.92 14.89
C GLU A 276 29.00 8.66 15.30
N GLN A 277 28.48 7.50 14.91
CA GLN A 277 27.14 7.04 15.26
C GLN A 277 27.26 5.80 16.14
N THR A 278 26.44 5.74 17.19
CA THR A 278 26.47 4.64 18.15
C THR A 278 25.17 3.86 18.08
N GLN A 279 25.29 2.54 18.06
CA GLN A 279 24.14 1.64 18.11
C GLN A 279 23.77 1.38 19.58
N ASP A 280 22.46 1.31 19.86
CA ASP A 280 21.96 0.92 21.18
C ASP A 280 22.37 -0.52 21.49
N THR A 281 22.39 -0.84 22.78
CA THR A 281 22.57 -2.23 23.22
C THR A 281 21.34 -3.05 22.83
N ILE A 282 21.55 -4.34 22.58
CA ILE A 282 20.45 -5.26 22.26
C ILE A 282 19.43 -5.28 23.39
N GLU A 283 19.89 -5.26 24.64
CA GLU A 283 19.06 -5.32 25.84
C GLU A 283 18.17 -4.09 25.99
N ASN A 284 18.73 -2.88 25.82
CA ASN A 284 17.98 -1.63 25.94
C ASN A 284 16.91 -1.52 24.85
N PHE A 285 17.28 -1.80 23.60
CA PHE A 285 16.35 -1.69 22.50
C PHE A 285 15.24 -2.75 22.56
N SER A 286 15.58 -3.98 22.99
CA SER A 286 14.62 -5.04 23.25
C SER A 286 13.63 -4.66 24.35
N GLU A 287 14.11 -4.04 25.44
CA GLU A 287 13.24 -3.57 26.53
C GLU A 287 12.28 -2.47 26.06
N LYS A 288 12.75 -1.55 25.20
CA LYS A 288 11.90 -0.51 24.58
C LYS A 288 10.80 -1.13 23.72
N ILE A 289 11.13 -2.09 22.85
CA ILE A 289 10.17 -2.82 22.02
C ILE A 289 9.15 -3.51 22.93
N LYS A 290 9.61 -4.24 23.94
CA LYS A 290 8.75 -4.98 24.88
C LYS A 290 7.78 -4.07 25.63
N LYS A 291 8.26 -2.94 26.17
CA LYS A 291 7.42 -1.91 26.80
C LYS A 291 6.38 -1.35 25.83
N GLY A 292 6.77 -1.03 24.61
CA GLY A 292 5.85 -0.58 23.55
C GLY A 292 4.78 -1.61 23.22
N LYS A 293 5.16 -2.89 23.06
CA LYS A 293 4.23 -3.99 22.79
C LYS A 293 3.25 -4.23 23.94
N GLN A 294 3.72 -4.15 25.19
CA GLN A 294 2.87 -4.28 26.38
C GLN A 294 1.88 -3.11 26.55
N ALA A 295 2.17 -1.96 25.95
CA ALA A 295 1.31 -0.77 26.03
C ALA A 295 0.10 -0.82 25.10
N LEU A 296 0.14 -1.66 24.05
CA LEU A 296 -0.90 -1.79 23.04
C LEU A 296 -2.22 -2.27 23.63
N ARG A 297 -3.32 -1.78 23.08
CA ARG A 297 -4.69 -2.18 23.45
C ARG A 297 -5.32 -3.13 22.44
N THR A 298 -4.77 -3.18 21.24
CA THR A 298 -5.24 -4.02 20.13
C THR A 298 -4.09 -4.85 19.56
N ASN A 299 -4.44 -5.92 18.84
CA ASN A 299 -3.46 -6.75 18.15
C ASN A 299 -3.15 -6.22 16.74
N ASP A 300 -3.67 -5.05 16.36
CA ASP A 300 -3.60 -4.53 14.99
C ASP A 300 -2.36 -3.68 14.74
N PHE A 301 -1.97 -2.85 15.70
CA PHE A 301 -0.81 -1.96 15.58
C PHE A 301 0.50 -2.76 15.53
N MET A 302 1.38 -2.41 14.60
CA MET A 302 2.69 -3.04 14.44
C MET A 302 3.82 -2.18 14.97
N ILE A 303 4.76 -2.80 15.69
CA ILE A 303 6.07 -2.21 16.01
C ILE A 303 7.11 -2.97 15.21
N ILE A 304 7.80 -2.29 14.31
CA ILE A 304 8.84 -2.86 13.46
C ILE A 304 10.19 -2.31 13.92
N ALA A 305 11.16 -3.20 14.11
CA ALA A 305 12.50 -2.83 14.53
C ALA A 305 13.40 -2.65 13.30
N ARG A 306 13.95 -1.44 13.14
CA ARG A 306 14.95 -1.12 12.13
C ARG A 306 16.35 -1.35 12.68
N ILE A 307 17.14 -2.12 11.95
CA ILE A 307 18.48 -2.54 12.33
C ILE A 307 19.50 -1.74 11.51
N GLU A 308 20.38 -1.01 12.20
CA GLU A 308 21.39 -0.15 11.57
C GLU A 308 22.78 -0.79 11.51
N SER A 309 22.92 -2.08 11.84
CA SER A 309 24.21 -2.79 11.87
C SER A 309 24.98 -2.72 10.55
N LEU A 310 24.31 -2.85 9.40
CA LEU A 310 24.97 -2.77 8.09
C LEU A 310 25.37 -1.32 7.75
N ILE A 311 24.51 -0.34 8.08
CA ILE A 311 24.83 1.10 7.94
C ILE A 311 26.11 1.47 8.71
N LEU A 312 26.28 0.88 9.91
CA LEU A 312 27.40 1.10 10.82
C LEU A 312 28.60 0.15 10.57
N GLY A 313 28.53 -0.75 9.58
CA GLY A 313 29.62 -1.65 9.24
C GLY A 313 29.89 -2.78 10.25
N GLN A 314 28.93 -3.12 11.11
CA GLN A 314 29.04 -4.23 12.09
C GLN A 314 28.89 -5.61 11.43
N GLY A 315 28.32 -5.66 10.22
CA GLY A 315 28.16 -6.88 9.43
C GLY A 315 26.88 -7.67 9.71
N ILE A 316 26.68 -8.73 8.92
CA ILE A 316 25.43 -9.51 8.85
C ILE A 316 25.18 -10.32 10.13
N GLU A 317 26.23 -10.87 10.75
CA GLU A 317 26.08 -11.68 11.97
C GLU A 317 25.57 -10.84 13.15
N ASP A 318 26.04 -9.59 13.31
CA ASP A 318 25.50 -8.66 14.30
C ASP A 318 24.04 -8.28 13.98
N ALA A 319 23.75 -7.99 12.71
CA ALA A 319 22.39 -7.68 12.26
C ALA A 319 21.42 -8.84 12.59
N LEU A 320 21.81 -10.09 12.34
CA LEU A 320 20.98 -11.27 12.64
C LEU A 320 20.80 -11.47 14.14
N LYS A 321 21.87 -11.29 14.94
CA LYS A 321 21.79 -11.38 16.40
C LYS A 321 20.77 -10.39 16.96
N ARG A 322 20.79 -9.14 16.45
CA ARG A 322 19.82 -8.10 16.80
C ARG A 322 18.40 -8.44 16.34
N ALA A 323 18.25 -8.90 15.10
CA ALA A 323 16.96 -9.30 14.55
C ALA A 323 16.29 -10.38 15.41
N ILE A 324 17.05 -11.40 15.81
CA ILE A 324 16.57 -12.47 16.70
C ILE A 324 16.07 -11.89 18.03
N ALA A 325 16.89 -11.07 18.69
CA ALA A 325 16.53 -10.49 19.98
C ALA A 325 15.30 -9.57 19.88
N TYR A 326 15.18 -8.78 18.81
CA TYR A 326 14.06 -7.84 18.62
C TYR A 326 12.76 -8.56 18.31
N VAL A 327 12.81 -9.66 17.55
CA VAL A 327 11.65 -10.54 17.36
C VAL A 327 11.24 -11.22 18.66
N GLU A 328 12.20 -11.74 19.44
CA GLU A 328 11.94 -12.35 20.75
C GLU A 328 11.39 -11.33 21.77
N ALA A 329 11.74 -10.05 21.64
CA ALA A 329 11.18 -8.94 22.41
C ALA A 329 9.74 -8.56 21.99
N GLY A 330 9.28 -9.04 20.84
CA GLY A 330 7.91 -8.88 20.35
C GLY A 330 7.73 -7.96 19.14
N ALA A 331 8.80 -7.58 18.44
CA ALA A 331 8.67 -6.84 17.19
C ALA A 331 7.83 -7.62 16.16
N ASP A 332 6.86 -6.95 15.52
CA ASP A 332 6.00 -7.56 14.48
C ASP A 332 6.74 -7.71 13.14
N GLY A 333 7.89 -7.05 12.99
CA GLY A 333 8.71 -7.10 11.80
C GLY A 333 10.11 -6.52 12.00
N ILE A 334 10.98 -6.78 11.04
CA ILE A 334 12.31 -6.21 10.94
C ILE A 334 12.42 -5.37 9.68
N MET A 335 13.04 -4.21 9.79
CA MET A 335 13.56 -3.46 8.66
C MET A 335 15.08 -3.56 8.66
N ILE A 336 15.64 -4.16 7.61
CA ILE A 336 17.09 -4.15 7.39
C ILE A 336 17.43 -3.03 6.42
N HIS A 337 18.45 -2.23 6.75
CA HIS A 337 18.85 -1.11 5.92
C HIS A 337 20.31 -1.21 5.50
N SER A 338 20.57 -0.80 4.27
CA SER A 338 21.88 -0.76 3.64
C SER A 338 22.06 0.59 2.96
N LYS A 339 23.31 1.07 2.95
CA LYS A 339 23.74 2.24 2.17
C LYS A 339 24.50 1.85 0.90
N GLU A 340 24.77 0.55 0.72
CA GLU A 340 25.46 0.03 -0.44
C GLU A 340 24.57 0.13 -1.68
N LYS A 341 25.21 0.17 -2.85
CA LYS A 341 24.50 0.18 -4.14
C LYS A 341 24.04 -1.21 -4.58
N SER A 342 24.68 -2.25 -4.04
CA SER A 342 24.32 -3.65 -4.31
C SER A 342 23.34 -4.16 -3.26
N PRO A 343 22.33 -4.97 -3.62
CA PRO A 343 21.41 -5.58 -2.67
C PRO A 343 21.99 -6.80 -1.94
N ASP A 344 23.23 -7.22 -2.23
CA ASP A 344 23.78 -8.49 -1.76
C ASP A 344 23.67 -8.68 -0.24
N GLU A 345 24.00 -7.67 0.56
CA GLU A 345 23.93 -7.79 2.02
C GLU A 345 22.50 -7.86 2.57
N VAL A 346 21.54 -7.19 1.91
CA VAL A 346 20.13 -7.28 2.33
C VAL A 346 19.50 -8.61 1.88
N TYR A 347 19.96 -9.18 0.76
CA TYR A 347 19.57 -10.52 0.31
C TYR A 347 20.13 -11.60 1.22
N GLU A 348 21.42 -11.56 1.54
CA GLU A 348 22.04 -12.52 2.47
C GLU A 348 21.37 -12.45 3.85
N PHE A 349 21.10 -11.25 4.37
CA PHE A 349 20.35 -11.08 5.62
C PHE A 349 18.96 -11.70 5.52
N SER A 350 18.22 -11.43 4.44
CA SER A 350 16.86 -11.91 4.25
C SER A 350 16.79 -13.43 4.24
N GLU A 351 17.66 -14.10 3.47
CA GLU A 351 17.71 -15.56 3.37
C GLU A 351 17.92 -16.20 4.75
N LYS A 352 18.95 -15.75 5.48
CA LYS A 352 19.26 -16.25 6.83
C LYS A 352 18.15 -15.96 7.84
N PHE A 353 17.56 -14.76 7.79
CA PHE A 353 16.48 -14.35 8.68
C PHE A 353 15.20 -15.16 8.44
N LYS A 354 14.79 -15.34 7.18
CA LYS A 354 13.55 -16.04 6.81
C LYS A 354 13.61 -17.55 7.06
N LEU A 355 14.80 -18.16 7.07
CA LEU A 355 14.98 -19.55 7.53
C LEU A 355 14.53 -19.74 8.99
N ARG A 356 14.76 -18.74 9.85
CA ARG A 356 14.38 -18.79 11.27
C ARG A 356 12.98 -18.22 11.53
N PHE A 357 12.59 -17.18 10.81
CA PHE A 357 11.35 -16.44 11.02
C PHE A 357 10.55 -16.25 9.72
N PRO A 358 10.02 -17.34 9.13
CA PRO A 358 9.35 -17.27 7.82
C PRO A 358 8.12 -16.34 7.79
N ASN A 359 7.46 -16.20 8.94
CA ASN A 359 6.21 -15.43 9.09
C ASN A 359 6.40 -14.01 9.64
N VAL A 360 7.62 -13.62 10.03
CA VAL A 360 7.88 -12.27 10.53
C VAL A 360 8.06 -11.31 9.36
N CYS A 361 7.39 -10.16 9.41
CA CYS A 361 7.43 -9.17 8.34
C CYS A 361 8.85 -8.65 8.14
N LEU A 362 9.33 -8.65 6.90
CA LEU A 362 10.62 -8.07 6.52
C LEU A 362 10.43 -6.88 5.58
N VAL A 363 11.06 -5.76 5.92
CA VAL A 363 10.91 -4.48 5.21
C VAL A 363 12.24 -4.10 4.54
N ALA A 364 12.17 -3.71 3.26
CA ALA A 364 13.28 -3.16 2.48
C ALA A 364 13.05 -1.68 2.14
N VAL A 365 14.15 -0.92 2.02
CA VAL A 365 14.15 0.48 1.57
C VAL A 365 15.22 0.68 0.48
N PRO A 366 14.91 0.34 -0.78
CA PRO A 366 15.87 0.30 -1.89
C PRO A 366 16.22 1.69 -2.44
N THR A 367 16.61 2.62 -1.58
CA THR A 367 16.96 3.99 -2.02
C THR A 367 18.34 4.01 -2.71
N THR A 368 19.31 3.25 -2.20
CA THR A 368 20.68 3.17 -2.75
C THR A 368 20.89 2.02 -3.73
N TYR A 369 20.22 0.89 -3.51
CA TYR A 369 20.17 -0.27 -4.40
C TYR A 369 18.89 -0.27 -5.25
N ASN A 370 18.62 0.88 -5.87
CA ASN A 370 17.38 1.18 -6.60
C ASN A 370 17.25 0.50 -7.98
N THR A 371 18.22 -0.35 -8.35
CA THR A 371 18.11 -1.25 -9.50
C THR A 371 17.16 -2.42 -9.23
N GLU A 372 16.95 -2.76 -7.96
CA GLU A 372 16.08 -3.86 -7.58
C GLU A 372 14.61 -3.50 -7.71
N THR A 373 13.87 -4.41 -8.33
CA THR A 373 12.41 -4.29 -8.41
C THR A 373 11.75 -4.82 -7.15
N GLU A 374 10.53 -4.36 -6.88
CA GLU A 374 9.71 -4.92 -5.80
C GLU A 374 9.54 -6.44 -5.93
N ALA A 375 9.36 -6.94 -7.17
CA ALA A 375 9.23 -8.37 -7.42
C ALA A 375 10.51 -9.15 -7.08
N ALA A 376 11.69 -8.60 -7.40
CA ALA A 376 12.97 -9.19 -7.04
C ALA A 376 13.18 -9.24 -5.52
N LEU A 377 12.86 -8.15 -4.81
CA LEU A 377 12.89 -8.10 -3.35
C LEU A 377 11.92 -9.12 -2.73
N ALA A 378 10.69 -9.22 -3.25
CA ALA A 378 9.72 -10.18 -2.76
C ALA A 378 10.15 -11.64 -2.98
N ALA A 379 10.81 -11.95 -4.10
CA ALA A 379 11.39 -13.26 -4.36
C ALA A 379 12.45 -13.66 -3.32
N HIS A 380 13.14 -12.68 -2.72
CA HIS A 380 14.07 -12.88 -1.62
C HIS A 380 13.41 -12.79 -0.24
N GLY A 381 12.08 -12.74 -0.15
CA GLY A 381 11.33 -12.80 1.11
C GLY A 381 10.94 -11.46 1.72
N PHE A 382 11.17 -10.32 1.05
CA PHE A 382 10.69 -9.03 1.56
C PHE A 382 9.17 -8.89 1.43
N ASP A 383 8.51 -8.50 2.53
CA ASP A 383 7.06 -8.37 2.61
C ASP A 383 6.59 -6.92 2.34
N ILE A 384 7.43 -5.93 2.63
CA ILE A 384 7.16 -4.50 2.40
C ILE A 384 8.36 -3.86 1.70
N VAL A 385 8.10 -3.05 0.68
CA VAL A 385 9.10 -2.22 0.01
C VAL A 385 8.71 -0.74 0.14
N ILE A 386 9.56 0.06 0.79
CA ILE A 386 9.32 1.48 1.03
C ILE A 386 10.15 2.35 0.09
N HIS A 387 9.47 3.18 -0.70
CA HIS A 387 10.04 4.23 -1.53
C HIS A 387 10.13 5.53 -0.72
N ALA A 388 11.21 5.69 0.05
CA ALA A 388 11.22 6.53 1.25
C ALA A 388 11.20 8.06 1.09
N ASN A 389 11.64 8.63 -0.04
CA ASN A 389 11.84 10.09 -0.17
C ASN A 389 11.69 10.64 -1.60
N HIS A 390 11.08 9.87 -2.49
CA HIS A 390 11.11 10.16 -3.93
C HIS A 390 10.18 11.30 -4.35
N LEU A 391 9.04 11.54 -3.67
CA LEU A 391 8.16 12.67 -4.00
C LEU A 391 8.79 14.00 -3.59
N LEU A 392 9.42 14.07 -2.41
CA LEU A 392 10.18 15.25 -2.00
C LEU A 392 11.34 15.54 -2.98
N ARG A 393 12.12 14.50 -3.32
CA ARG A 393 13.28 14.63 -4.23
C ARG A 393 12.89 14.96 -5.66
N SER A 394 11.69 14.61 -6.12
CA SER A 394 11.21 15.01 -7.45
C SER A 394 10.65 16.44 -7.45
N ALA A 395 10.03 16.87 -6.35
CA ALA A 395 9.49 18.22 -6.22
C ALA A 395 10.59 19.29 -6.16
N PHE A 396 11.68 19.02 -5.42
CA PHE A 396 12.71 20.03 -5.15
C PHE A 396 13.37 20.61 -6.43
N PRO A 397 13.87 19.80 -7.39
CA PRO A 397 14.44 20.33 -8.63
C PRO A 397 13.44 21.09 -9.49
N ALA A 398 12.16 20.67 -9.49
CA ALA A 398 11.11 21.35 -10.24
C ALA A 398 10.81 22.74 -9.66
N MET A 399 10.67 22.84 -8.33
CA MET A 399 10.47 24.12 -7.65
C MET A 399 11.65 25.06 -7.84
N GLU A 400 12.88 24.54 -7.72
CA GLU A 400 14.11 25.32 -7.94
C GLU A 400 14.20 25.84 -9.37
N LYS A 401 13.94 24.99 -10.37
CA LYS A 401 13.93 25.38 -11.79
C LYS A 401 12.95 26.52 -12.07
N VAL A 402 11.73 26.43 -11.54
CA VAL A 402 10.70 27.49 -11.71
C VAL A 402 11.17 28.78 -11.05
N ALA A 403 11.69 28.73 -9.82
CA ALA A 403 12.20 29.90 -9.12
C ALA A 403 13.34 30.60 -9.88
N GLN A 404 14.30 29.82 -10.40
CA GLN A 404 15.42 30.33 -11.19
C GLN A 404 14.95 31.02 -12.49
N LYS A 405 14.03 30.41 -13.24
CA LYS A 405 13.46 31.00 -14.45
C LYS A 405 12.73 32.31 -14.17
N ILE A 406 11.90 32.35 -13.11
CA ILE A 406 11.19 33.58 -12.72
C ILE A 406 12.19 34.69 -12.38
N LEU A 407 13.24 34.38 -11.61
CA LEU A 407 14.27 35.36 -11.24
C LEU A 407 15.04 35.89 -12.46
N LEU A 408 15.37 35.01 -13.42
CA LEU A 408 16.09 35.36 -14.64
C LEU A 408 15.28 36.30 -15.55
N HIS A 409 13.98 36.05 -15.68
CA HIS A 409 13.13 36.75 -16.66
C HIS A 409 12.25 37.85 -16.05
N GLY A 410 12.11 37.92 -14.73
CA GLY A 410 11.20 38.86 -14.06
C GLY A 410 9.72 38.64 -14.40
N SER A 411 9.34 37.44 -14.88
CA SER A 411 7.99 37.11 -15.34
C SER A 411 7.73 35.60 -15.22
N THR A 412 6.47 35.22 -15.02
CA THR A 412 6.04 33.81 -14.93
C THR A 412 5.71 33.18 -16.29
N LYS A 413 5.61 33.97 -17.38
CA LYS A 413 5.19 33.44 -18.69
C LYS A 413 6.04 32.25 -19.18
N CYS A 414 7.34 32.27 -18.89
CA CYS A 414 8.30 31.24 -19.31
C CYS A 414 8.26 29.94 -18.48
N VAL A 415 7.48 29.91 -17.39
CA VAL A 415 7.34 28.75 -16.51
C VAL A 415 5.95 28.12 -16.54
N GLU A 416 4.98 28.70 -17.25
CA GLU A 416 3.62 28.13 -17.33
C GLU A 416 3.63 26.69 -17.88
N GLU A 417 4.57 26.34 -18.76
CA GLU A 417 4.78 24.97 -19.27
C GLU A 417 5.32 23.98 -18.23
N ASP A 418 5.99 24.49 -17.19
CA ASP A 418 6.54 23.70 -16.08
C ASP A 418 5.54 23.59 -14.91
N CYS A 419 4.39 24.26 -14.99
CA CYS A 419 3.40 24.32 -13.92
C CYS A 419 2.11 23.60 -14.32
N MET A 420 1.49 22.93 -13.35
CA MET A 420 0.12 22.45 -13.52
C MET A 420 -0.84 23.66 -13.65
N PRO A 421 -1.82 23.61 -14.57
CA PRO A 421 -2.83 24.66 -14.66
C PRO A 421 -3.55 24.87 -13.33
N ILE A 422 -3.84 26.12 -12.97
CA ILE A 422 -4.48 26.48 -11.69
C ILE A 422 -5.81 25.73 -11.48
N LYS A 423 -6.59 25.56 -12.55
CA LYS A 423 -7.87 24.81 -12.48
C LYS A 423 -7.66 23.37 -12.04
N ASP A 424 -6.60 22.73 -12.54
CA ASP A 424 -6.29 21.35 -12.24
C ASP A 424 -5.82 21.23 -10.79
N VAL A 425 -4.98 22.16 -10.31
CA VAL A 425 -4.55 22.23 -8.89
C VAL A 425 -5.76 22.35 -7.95
N ILE A 426 -6.71 23.22 -8.26
CA ILE A 426 -7.92 23.42 -7.46
C ILE A 426 -8.80 22.16 -7.49
N SER A 427 -8.95 21.53 -8.65
CA SER A 427 -9.77 20.32 -8.82
C SER A 427 -9.14 19.05 -8.27
N PHE A 428 -7.81 19.04 -8.09
CA PHE A 428 -7.08 17.90 -7.54
C PHE A 428 -7.46 17.62 -6.08
N ILE A 429 -7.85 18.66 -5.34
CA ILE A 429 -8.33 18.55 -3.97
C ILE A 429 -9.82 18.20 -4.03
N PRO A 430 -10.24 16.98 -3.65
CA PRO A 430 -11.65 16.62 -3.70
C PRO A 430 -12.45 17.50 -2.73
N LEU A 431 -13.46 18.20 -3.24
CA LEU A 431 -14.49 18.83 -2.42
C LEU A 431 -15.33 17.69 -1.82
N LYS A 432 -15.29 17.56 -0.48
CA LYS A 432 -16.12 16.59 0.24
C LYS A 432 -17.59 16.99 0.22
#